data_AF-A0A7W1BU21-F1
#
_entry.id   AF-A0A7W1BU21-F1
#
_cell.length_a   1.000
_cell.length_b   1.000
_cell.length_c   1.000
_cell.angle_alpha   90.00
_cell.angle_beta   90.00
_cell.angle_gamma   90.00
#
_symmetry.space_group_name_H-M   'P 1'
#
loop_
_entity.id
_entity.type
_entity.pdbx_description
1 polymer ?
#
loop_
_entity_poly.entity_id
_entity_poly.type
_entity_poly.pdbx_seq_one_letter_code
_entity_poly.pdbx_strand_id
1 'polypeptide(L)' 'MTTGHAIPLTPQKRLMVFAGRSHPELASKIAEQLNVELGEIELLTFANGETYCRYC' A
#
# COMPACT_ATOMS: atom_id res chain seq x y z
N MET A 1 -9.34 11.26 -14.78
CA MET A 1 -8.97 12.57 -14.23
C MET A 1 -7.95 12.30 -13.12
N THR A 2 -6.65 12.39 -13.42
CA THR A 2 -5.59 12.03 -12.46
C THR A 2 -5.30 13.22 -11.56
N THR A 3 -5.82 13.18 -10.33
CA THR A 3 -5.61 14.22 -9.32
C THR A 3 -4.14 14.22 -8.88
N GLY A 4 -3.40 15.28 -9.26
CA GLY A 4 -2.07 15.53 -8.73
C GLY A 4 -2.14 15.68 -7.21
N HIS A 5 -1.38 14.85 -6.49
CA HIS A 5 -1.35 14.86 -5.03
C HIS A 5 -0.53 16.06 -4.53
N ALA A 6 -1.21 17.12 -4.06
CA ALA A 6 -0.55 18.22 -3.38
C ALA A 6 -0.19 17.81 -1.93
N ILE A 7 1.03 18.16 -1.49
CA ILE A 7 1.49 17.93 -0.11
C ILE A 7 1.10 19.16 0.73
N PRO A 8 0.21 19.04 1.72
CA PRO A 8 -0.21 20.17 2.56
C PRO A 8 0.92 20.67 3.47
N LEU A 9 0.96 22.00 3.72
CA LEU A 9 1.97 22.67 4.58
C LEU A 9 1.93 22.21 6.05
N THR A 10 0.82 21.64 6.50
CA THR A 10 0.67 21.07 7.85
C THR A 10 0.77 19.53 7.77
N PRO A 11 1.56 18.88 8.64
CA PRO A 11 1.67 17.43 8.65
C PRO A 11 0.33 16.81 9.05
N GLN A 12 -0.41 16.34 8.06
CA GLN A 12 -1.63 15.58 8.28
C GLN A 12 -1.27 14.10 8.46
N LYS A 13 -1.71 13.52 9.58
CA LYS A 13 -1.58 12.07 9.79
C LYS A 13 -2.49 11.36 8.79
N ARG A 14 -1.90 10.58 7.89
CA ARG A 14 -2.61 9.73 6.93
C ARG A 14 -2.44 8.27 7.35
N LEU A 15 -3.55 7.57 7.57
CA LEU A 15 -3.52 6.12 7.75
C LEU A 15 -3.31 5.47 6.38
N MET A 16 -2.34 4.56 6.29
CA MET A 16 -2.08 3.76 5.09
C MET A 16 -1.98 2.30 5.49
N VAL A 17 -2.59 1.42 4.69
CA VAL A 17 -2.54 -0.03 4.90
C VAL A 17 -1.85 -0.65 3.69
N PHE A 18 -0.87 -1.51 3.96
CA PHE A 18 -0.14 -2.26 2.95
C PHE A 18 -0.17 -3.74 3.31
N ALA A 19 -0.11 -4.61 2.30
CA ALA A 19 -0.17 -6.04 2.52
C ALA A 19 0.76 -6.80 1.59
N GLY A 20 1.45 -7.80 2.14
CA GLY A 20 2.26 -8.73 1.36
C GLY A 20 1.42 -9.71 0.52
N ARG A 21 2.11 -10.60 -0.19
CA ARG A 21 1.50 -11.64 -1.05
C ARG A 21 0.89 -12.83 -0.29
N SER A 22 1.01 -12.87 1.03
CA SER A 22 0.61 -14.03 1.83
C SER A 22 -0.91 -14.22 1.91
N HIS A 23 -1.68 -13.14 2.15
CA HIS A 23 -3.14 -13.19 2.31
C HIS A 23 -3.81 -11.92 1.75
N PRO A 24 -3.84 -11.72 0.42
CA PRO A 24 -4.36 -10.49 -0.18
C PRO A 24 -5.86 -10.25 0.09
N GLU A 25 -6.67 -11.31 0.14
CA GLU A 25 -8.11 -11.17 0.43
C GLU A 25 -8.37 -10.69 1.86
N LEU A 26 -7.61 -11.19 2.83
CA LEU A 26 -7.73 -10.75 4.22
C LEU A 26 -7.36 -9.27 4.35
N ALA A 27 -6.31 -8.85 3.65
CA ALA A 27 -5.91 -7.46 3.61
C ALA A 27 -7.01 -6.55 3.04
N SER A 28 -7.66 -6.95 1.94
CA SER A 28 -8.81 -6.22 1.36
C SER A 28 -9.92 -6.04 2.38
N LYS A 29 -10.31 -7.13 3.06
CA LYS A 29 -11.36 -7.10 4.09
C LYS A 29 -11.02 -6.17 5.24
N ILE A 30 -9.76 -6.14 5.69
CA ILE A 30 -9.31 -5.22 6.75
C ILE A 30 -9.35 -3.77 6.27
N ALA A 31 -8.87 -3.49 5.06
CA ALA A 31 -8.89 -2.15 4.48
C ALA A 31 -10.32 -1.60 4.31
N GLU A 32 -11.25 -2.45 3.85
CA GLU A 32 -12.68 -2.15 3.77
C GLU A 32 -13.27 -1.79 5.14
N GLN A 33 -12.98 -2.57 6.19
CA GLN A 33 -13.46 -2.27 7.55
C GLN A 33 -12.89 -0.96 8.12
N LEU A 34 -11.67 -0.60 7.72
CA LEU A 34 -11.03 0.66 8.10
C LEU A 34 -11.42 1.83 7.19
N ASN A 35 -12.23 1.58 6.15
CA ASN A 35 -12.63 2.56 5.14
C ASN A 35 -11.43 3.29 4.50
N VAL A 36 -10.39 2.52 4.15
CA VAL A 36 -9.19 2.99 3.45
C VAL A 36 -8.88 2.05 2.29
N GLU A 37 -8.15 2.55 1.29
CA GLU A 37 -7.64 1.72 0.19
C GLU A 37 -6.28 1.11 0.56
N LEU A 38 -5.98 -0.06 -0.01
CA LEU A 38 -4.63 -0.62 0.08
C LEU A 38 -3.67 0.24 -0.73
N GLY A 39 -2.55 0.60 -0.12
CA GLY A 39 -1.49 1.35 -0.79
C GLY A 39 -0.82 0.52 -1.89
N GLU A 40 -0.37 1.20 -2.95
CA GLU A 40 0.31 0.58 -4.07
C GLU A 40 1.71 0.11 -3.64
N ILE A 41 2.04 -1.14 -3.99
CA ILE A 41 3.34 -1.74 -3.72
C ILE A 41 3.80 -2.59 -4.90
N GLU A 42 5.10 -2.53 -5.18
CA GLU A 42 5.75 -3.47 -6.07
C GLU A 42 6.40 -4.57 -5.23
N LEU A 43 5.93 -5.81 -5.38
CA LEU A 43 6.47 -6.99 -4.71
C LEU A 43 7.02 -7.98 -5.73
N LEU A 44 8.33 -8.19 -5.71
CA LEU A 44 9.02 -9.09 -6.61
C LEU A 44 9.87 -10.09 -5.81
N THR A 45 10.12 -11.25 -6.41
CA THR A 45 11.11 -12.21 -5.91
C THR A 45 12.19 -12.32 -6.97
N PHE A 46 13.43 -12.00 -6.60
CA PHE A 46 14.58 -12.17 -7.47
C PHE A 46 14.88 -13.67 -7.69
N ALA A 47 15.62 -13.99 -8.76
CA ALA A 47 15.95 -15.38 -9.09
C ALA A 47 16.76 -16.10 -7.99
N ASN A 48 17.48 -15.36 -7.14
CA ASN A 48 18.20 -15.87 -5.97
C ASN A 48 17.32 -16.11 -4.74
N GLY A 49 16.01 -15.81 -4.81
CA GLY A 49 15.06 -15.96 -3.72
C GLY A 49 14.91 -14.74 -2.80
N GLU A 50 15.67 -13.67 -3.03
CA GLU A 50 15.51 -12.41 -2.27
C GLU A 50 14.20 -11.70 -2.64
N THR A 51 13.59 -11.04 -1.65
CA THR A 51 12.35 -10.29 -1.85
C THR A 51 12.65 -8.81 -2.04
N TYR A 52 12.09 -8.25 -3.11
CA TYR A 52 12.08 -6.81 -3.36
C TYR A 52 10.70 -6.24 -3.01
N CYS A 53 10.71 -5.14 -2.26
CA CYS A 53 9.51 -4.39 -1.90
C CYS A 53 9.75 -2.90 -2.15
N ARG A 54 8.86 -2.27 -2.90
CA ARG A 54 8.81 -0.81 -3.06
C ARG A 54 7.42 -0.30 -2.73
N TYR A 55 7.35 0.69 -1.85
CA TYR A 55 6.13 1.41 -1.49
C TYR A 55 6.02 2.64 -2.38
N CYS A 56 4.88 2.80 -3.06
CA CYS A 56 4.62 3.88 -4.01
C CYS A 56 3.83 5.03 -3.36
#